data_AF-B9LUS2-F1
#
_entry.id   AF-B9LUS2-F1
#
_cell.length_a   1.000
_cell.length_b   1.000
_cell.length_c   1.000
_cell.angle_alpha   90.00
_cell.angle_beta   90.00
_cell.angle_gamma   90.00
#
_symmetry.space_group_name_H-M   'P 1'
#
loop_
_entity.id
_entity.type
_entity.pdbx_description
1 polymer ?
#
loop_
_entity_poly.entity_id
_entity_poly.type
_entity_poly.pdbx_seq_one_letter_code
_entity_poly.pdbx_strand_id
1 'polypeptide(L)'
;MTGRVFRLHSTLELPLEDVETYFEEDPDLPPEIDDIDITRRNNTLIIKALSDDESISKYTPTAQLKASVTETRVWEEEPPRAGGPQWMDDEEEEIPSELVEFACFKGDRETVLQNSALQYPMFLVLRKIATLSEKGTLTAITEEDGELEATRIVEGEPRPASIEVVESPQGAGDGDGGVNWRDNEFISD
;
A
#
# COMPACT_ATOMS: atom_id res chain seq x y z
N MET A 1 -4.20 16.60 11.76
CA MET A 1 -2.83 16.13 11.51
C MET A 1 -2.46 16.46 10.08
N THR A 2 -1.47 17.34 9.89
CA THR A 2 -0.92 17.61 8.57
C THR A 2 0.32 16.75 8.39
N GLY A 3 0.17 15.66 7.65
CA GLY A 3 1.30 14.79 7.31
C GLY A 3 1.39 14.58 5.80
N ARG A 4 2.57 14.15 5.35
CA ARG A 4 2.85 13.86 3.94
C ARG A 4 3.48 12.50 3.78
N VAL A 5 3.14 11.82 2.69
CA VAL A 5 3.73 10.54 2.32
C VAL A 5 4.67 10.77 1.15
N PHE A 6 5.98 10.76 1.38
CA PHE A 6 6.97 10.97 0.33
C PHE A 6 7.19 9.69 -0.48
N ARG A 7 7.38 8.58 0.22
CA ARG A 7 7.63 7.27 -0.37
C ARG A 7 6.78 6.23 0.33
N LEU A 8 6.22 5.33 -0.45
CA LEU A 8 5.49 4.17 0.03
C LEU A 8 5.75 3.04 -0.95
N HIS A 9 6.08 1.88 -0.42
CA HIS A 9 6.18 0.63 -1.14
C HIS A 9 5.58 -0.47 -0.27
N SER A 10 4.62 -1.19 -0.84
CA SER A 10 3.86 -2.21 -0.16
C SER A 10 3.87 -3.50 -0.97
N THR A 11 3.97 -4.62 -0.25
CA THR A 11 3.89 -5.99 -0.78
C THR A 11 2.98 -6.87 0.10
N LEU A 12 2.08 -6.23 0.86
CA LEU A 12 1.25 -6.90 1.85
C LEU A 12 0.25 -7.85 1.19
N GLU A 13 0.11 -9.02 1.78
CA GLU A 13 -0.88 -10.04 1.45
C GLU A 13 -1.57 -10.45 2.75
N LEU A 14 -2.90 -10.42 2.74
CA LEU A 14 -3.72 -10.85 3.85
C LEU A 14 -5.07 -11.38 3.35
N PRO A 15 -5.71 -12.29 4.09
CA PRO A 15 -7.08 -12.71 3.82
C PRO A 15 -8.01 -11.51 3.66
N LEU A 16 -8.91 -11.57 2.67
CA LEU A 16 -9.92 -10.54 2.47
C LEU A 16 -10.85 -10.42 3.67
N GLU A 17 -11.17 -11.57 4.30
CA GLU A 17 -11.97 -11.64 5.51
C GLU A 17 -11.36 -10.82 6.65
N ASP A 18 -10.04 -10.88 6.85
CA ASP A 18 -9.37 -10.09 7.90
C ASP A 18 -9.48 -8.58 7.63
N VAL A 19 -9.43 -8.17 6.36
CA VAL A 19 -9.61 -6.76 5.97
C VAL A 19 -11.04 -6.31 6.24
N GLU A 20 -12.03 -7.11 5.84
CA GLU A 20 -13.44 -6.79 6.03
C GLU A 20 -13.78 -6.76 7.52
N THR A 21 -13.37 -7.78 8.29
CA THR A 21 -13.55 -7.87 9.74
C THR A 21 -12.94 -6.65 10.45
N TYR A 22 -11.71 -6.25 10.06
CA TYR A 22 -11.07 -5.07 10.65
C TYR A 22 -11.91 -3.79 10.53
N PHE A 23 -12.63 -3.61 9.43
CA PHE A 23 -13.50 -2.45 9.22
C PHE A 23 -14.90 -2.63 9.82
N GLU A 24 -15.40 -3.86 9.92
CA GLU A 24 -16.68 -4.17 10.60
C GLU A 24 -16.61 -4.00 12.12
N GLU A 25 -15.44 -4.20 12.72
CA GLU A 25 -15.21 -4.04 14.17
C GLU A 25 -15.06 -2.58 14.64
N ASP A 26 -15.31 -1.60 13.77
CA ASP A 26 -15.20 -0.15 14.05
C ASP A 26 -13.79 0.23 14.56
N PRO A 27 -12.78 0.19 13.65
CA PRO A 27 -11.40 0.42 14.05
C PRO A 27 -11.17 1.88 14.45
N ASP A 28 -10.20 2.14 15.32
CA ASP A 28 -9.77 3.51 15.65
C ASP A 28 -9.23 4.24 14.40
N LEU A 29 -10.12 4.95 13.70
CA LEU A 29 -9.79 5.75 12.53
C LEU A 29 -9.17 7.09 12.93
N PRO A 30 -8.27 7.65 12.10
CA PRO A 30 -7.77 9.00 12.30
C PRO A 30 -8.92 10.02 12.30
N PRO A 31 -8.85 11.09 13.11
CA PRO A 31 -9.97 12.02 13.32
C PRO A 31 -10.39 12.78 12.05
N GLU A 32 -9.58 12.79 11.00
CA GLU A 32 -9.93 13.40 9.72
C GLU A 32 -10.78 12.51 8.80
N ILE A 33 -10.92 11.23 9.13
CA ILE A 33 -11.73 10.24 8.41
C ILE A 33 -12.98 9.98 9.24
N ASP A 34 -14.15 10.31 8.71
CA ASP A 34 -15.44 10.04 9.34
C ASP A 34 -15.80 8.55 9.22
N ASP A 35 -15.61 8.01 8.02
CA ASP A 35 -15.96 6.63 7.69
C ASP A 35 -15.17 6.14 6.46
N ILE A 36 -15.26 4.85 6.14
CA ILE A 36 -14.57 4.22 5.03
C ILE A 36 -15.55 3.48 4.14
N ASP A 37 -15.54 3.82 2.85
CA ASP A 37 -16.33 3.14 1.83
C ASP A 37 -15.50 2.04 1.16
N ILE A 38 -15.91 0.78 1.35
CA ILE A 38 -15.26 -0.39 0.76
C ILE A 38 -16.07 -0.84 -0.46
N THR A 39 -15.44 -0.81 -1.62
CA THR A 39 -16.05 -1.27 -2.87
C THR A 39 -15.19 -2.34 -3.51
N ARG A 40 -15.78 -3.49 -3.82
CA ARG A 40 -15.18 -4.51 -4.67
C ARG A 40 -15.59 -4.31 -6.13
N ARG A 41 -14.61 -4.20 -7.03
CA ARG A 41 -14.81 -4.21 -8.49
C ARG A 41 -13.98 -5.30 -9.13
N ASN A 42 -14.65 -6.35 -9.62
CA ASN A 42 -14.01 -7.54 -10.17
C ASN A 42 -13.00 -8.11 -9.16
N ASN A 43 -11.72 -8.03 -9.52
CA ASN A 43 -10.59 -8.53 -8.74
C ASN A 43 -9.80 -7.40 -8.07
N THR A 44 -10.45 -6.27 -7.81
CA THR A 44 -9.84 -5.10 -7.17
C THR A 44 -10.70 -4.66 -6.01
N LEU A 45 -10.10 -4.56 -4.84
CA LEU A 45 -10.67 -3.95 -3.65
C LEU A 45 -10.26 -2.47 -3.62
N ILE A 46 -11.25 -1.60 -3.47
CA ILE A 46 -11.05 -0.16 -3.34
C ILE A 46 -11.59 0.25 -1.98
N ILE A 47 -10.72 0.82 -1.14
CA ILE A 47 -11.07 1.32 0.18
C ILE A 47 -10.92 2.84 0.13
N LYS A 48 -12.01 3.58 0.26
CA LYS A 48 -12.03 5.03 0.07
C LYS A 48 -12.33 5.74 1.38
N ALA A 49 -11.54 6.75 1.73
CA ALA A 49 -11.82 7.57 2.90
C ALA A 49 -13.03 8.49 2.65
N LEU A 50 -13.93 8.56 3.62
CA LEU A 50 -14.96 9.59 3.74
C LEU A 50 -14.44 10.66 4.72
N SER A 51 -14.55 11.92 4.31
CA SER A 51 -14.05 13.06 5.07
C SER A 51 -15.12 13.56 6.02
N ASP A 52 -14.75 13.82 7.28
CA ASP A 52 -15.60 14.55 8.23
C ASP A 52 -15.68 16.05 7.88
N ASP A 53 -14.65 16.57 7.21
CA ASP A 53 -14.55 18.00 6.90
C ASP A 53 -15.49 18.41 5.74
N GLU A 54 -16.52 19.20 6.05
CA GLU A 54 -17.47 19.78 5.09
C GLU A 54 -16.81 20.74 4.07
N SER A 55 -15.57 21.20 4.32
CA SER A 55 -14.81 22.04 3.40
C SER A 55 -14.18 21.25 2.24
N ILE A 56 -14.05 19.92 2.39
CA ILE A 56 -13.66 19.04 1.29
C ILE A 56 -14.85 18.90 0.34
N SER A 57 -14.79 19.69 -0.73
CA SER A 57 -15.81 19.70 -1.79
C SER A 57 -16.10 18.28 -2.30
N LYS A 58 -17.36 18.03 -2.68
CA LYS A 58 -17.80 16.79 -3.36
C LYS A 58 -16.98 16.44 -4.61
N TYR A 59 -16.28 17.43 -5.17
CA TYR A 59 -15.43 17.28 -6.36
C TYR A 59 -13.95 17.03 -6.05
N THR A 60 -13.56 17.09 -4.78
CA THR A 60 -12.20 16.75 -4.34
C THR A 60 -12.15 15.25 -4.06
N PRO A 61 -11.42 14.46 -4.86
CA PRO A 61 -11.32 13.04 -4.61
C PRO A 61 -10.47 12.79 -3.36
N THR A 62 -11.06 12.11 -2.38
CA THR A 62 -10.39 11.65 -1.16
C THR A 62 -9.44 10.49 -1.44
N ALA A 63 -8.52 10.24 -0.52
CA ALA A 63 -7.55 9.15 -0.59
C ALA A 63 -8.24 7.79 -0.71
N GLN A 64 -7.62 6.91 -1.51
CA GLN A 64 -8.12 5.56 -1.74
C GLN A 64 -6.98 4.57 -1.63
N LEU A 65 -7.19 3.46 -0.94
CA LEU A 65 -6.34 2.30 -1.00
C LEU A 65 -6.84 1.34 -2.08
N LYS A 66 -5.92 0.83 -2.89
CA LYS A 66 -6.21 -0.15 -3.93
C LYS A 66 -5.46 -1.44 -3.65
N ALA A 67 -6.22 -2.53 -3.54
CA ALA A 67 -5.69 -3.89 -3.46
C ALA A 67 -6.19 -4.73 -4.64
N SER A 68 -5.37 -5.67 -5.08
CA SER A 68 -5.80 -6.73 -5.99
C SER A 68 -6.29 -7.92 -5.17
N VAL A 69 -7.49 -8.42 -5.45
CA VAL A 69 -7.98 -9.66 -4.83
C VAL A 69 -7.37 -10.83 -5.59
N THR A 70 -7.05 -11.94 -4.93
CA THR A 70 -6.60 -13.17 -5.60
C THR A 70 -7.13 -14.37 -4.84
N GLU A 71 -7.79 -15.28 -5.54
CA GLU A 71 -8.27 -16.55 -4.97
C GLU A 71 -7.10 -17.54 -4.90
N THR A 72 -6.76 -18.00 -3.70
CA THR A 72 -5.74 -19.02 -3.49
C THR A 72 -6.37 -20.22 -2.80
N ARG A 73 -6.21 -21.41 -3.36
CA ARG A 73 -6.58 -22.66 -2.66
C ARG A 73 -5.54 -22.93 -1.59
N VAL A 74 -5.95 -22.81 -0.34
CA VAL A 74 -5.13 -23.20 0.81
C VAL A 74 -5.51 -24.63 1.16
N TRP A 75 -4.50 -25.48 1.26
CA TRP A 75 -4.64 -26.86 1.70
C TRP A 75 -4.28 -26.89 3.18
N GLU A 76 -5.13 -27.47 4.04
CA GLU A 76 -4.88 -27.57 5.49
C GLU A 76 -3.61 -28.39 5.83
N GLU A 77 -3.11 -29.21 4.88
CA GLU A 77 -1.90 -30.01 5.04
C GLU A 77 -0.95 -29.89 3.84
N GLU A 78 0.36 -30.09 4.06
CA GLU A 78 1.40 -30.02 3.02
C GLU A 78 1.03 -31.00 1.88
N PRO A 79 0.96 -30.54 0.60
CA PRO A 79 0.41 -31.36 -0.47
C PRO A 79 1.21 -32.67 -0.58
N PRO A 80 0.54 -33.83 -0.71
CA PRO A 80 1.24 -35.10 -0.82
C PRO A 80 2.19 -35.03 -2.01
N ARG A 81 3.48 -35.25 -1.76
CA ARG A 81 4.51 -35.28 -2.81
C ARG A 81 4.05 -36.22 -3.91
N ALA A 82 3.88 -35.70 -5.12
CA ALA A 82 3.58 -36.50 -6.31
C ALA A 82 4.72 -37.50 -6.56
N GLY A 83 4.58 -38.73 -6.04
CA GLY A 83 5.62 -39.76 -6.15
C GLY A 83 5.46 -41.02 -5.28
N GLY A 84 4.33 -41.23 -4.59
CA GLY A 84 4.05 -42.48 -3.87
C GLY A 84 3.49 -43.59 -4.78
N PRO A 85 3.80 -44.88 -4.54
CA PRO A 85 3.31 -46.00 -5.35
C PRO A 85 1.78 -46.17 -5.29
N GLN A 86 1.19 -46.35 -6.46
CA GLN A 86 -0.24 -46.33 -6.84
C GLN A 86 -1.14 -47.45 -6.24
N TRP A 87 -0.78 -48.03 -5.09
CA TRP A 87 -1.52 -49.16 -4.47
C TRP A 87 -1.97 -48.88 -3.02
N MET A 88 -1.98 -47.62 -2.60
CA MET A 88 -2.41 -47.19 -1.27
C MET A 88 -3.47 -46.09 -1.45
N ASP A 89 -4.57 -46.46 -2.09
CA ASP A 89 -5.60 -45.54 -2.60
C ASP A 89 -6.99 -46.12 -2.23
N ASP A 90 -7.25 -46.29 -0.92
CA ASP A 90 -8.54 -46.82 -0.43
C ASP A 90 -9.14 -45.96 0.70
N GLU A 91 -8.70 -44.71 0.84
CA GLU A 91 -9.32 -43.68 1.69
C GLU A 91 -8.82 -42.32 1.19
N GLU A 92 -9.28 -41.90 0.01
CA GLU A 92 -9.20 -40.49 -0.40
C GLU A 92 -10.11 -39.67 0.54
N GLU A 93 -9.63 -39.40 1.76
CA GLU A 93 -10.17 -38.29 2.54
C GLU A 93 -9.98 -37.04 1.69
N GLU A 94 -11.08 -36.51 1.13
CA GLU A 94 -11.09 -35.24 0.43
C GLU A 94 -10.54 -34.19 1.39
N ILE A 95 -9.23 -33.90 1.30
CA ILE A 95 -8.58 -32.90 2.14
C ILE A 95 -9.40 -31.62 1.95
N PRO A 96 -10.01 -31.07 3.01
CA PRO A 96 -10.82 -29.87 2.90
C PRO A 96 -9.95 -28.75 2.35
N SER A 97 -10.16 -28.43 1.08
CA SER A 97 -9.49 -27.32 0.42
C SER A 97 -10.40 -26.11 0.56
N GLU A 98 -9.93 -25.07 1.23
CA GLU A 98 -10.67 -23.84 1.34
C GLU A 98 -10.18 -22.85 0.27
N LEU A 99 -11.13 -22.31 -0.50
CA LEU A 99 -10.86 -21.22 -1.43
C LEU A 99 -10.85 -19.92 -0.61
N VAL A 100 -9.66 -19.47 -0.23
CA VAL A 100 -9.49 -18.23 0.53
C VAL A 100 -9.14 -17.10 -0.43
N GLU A 101 -9.88 -15.99 -0.32
CA GLU A 101 -9.59 -14.78 -1.08
C GLU A 101 -8.56 -13.94 -0.33
N PHE A 102 -7.52 -13.48 -1.02
CA PHE A 102 -6.48 -12.63 -0.44
C PHE A 102 -6.55 -11.22 -1.04
N ALA A 103 -6.51 -10.20 -0.18
CA ALA A 103 -6.26 -8.82 -0.55
C ALA A 103 -4.75 -8.56 -0.64
N CYS A 104 -4.28 -8.20 -1.84
CA CYS A 104 -2.87 -7.92 -2.11
C CYS A 104 -2.66 -6.41 -2.34
N PHE A 105 -2.04 -5.73 -1.37
CA PHE A 105 -1.63 -4.33 -1.50
C PHE A 105 -0.21 -4.26 -2.05
N LYS A 106 -0.08 -4.45 -3.37
CA LYS A 106 1.21 -4.50 -4.06
C LYS A 106 1.46 -3.26 -4.90
N GLY A 107 2.58 -2.60 -4.66
CA GLY A 107 3.08 -1.50 -5.49
C GLY A 107 3.58 -0.31 -4.69
N ASP A 108 3.86 0.77 -5.42
CA ASP A 108 4.33 2.03 -4.86
C ASP A 108 3.17 2.94 -4.45
N ARG A 109 3.50 4.08 -3.84
CA ARG A 109 2.57 5.12 -3.37
C ARG A 109 1.42 5.37 -4.35
N GLU A 110 1.70 5.58 -5.63
CA GLU A 110 0.68 5.94 -6.64
C GLU A 110 -0.24 4.78 -7.03
N THR A 111 0.20 3.55 -6.80
CA THR A 111 -0.58 2.35 -7.10
C THR A 111 -1.47 1.98 -5.92
N VAL A 112 -0.89 2.01 -4.71
CA VAL A 112 -1.56 1.53 -3.49
C VAL A 112 -2.35 2.63 -2.81
N LEU A 113 -1.84 3.87 -2.77
CA LEU A 113 -2.43 5.01 -2.07
C LEU A 113 -2.69 6.17 -3.04
N GLN A 114 -3.88 6.19 -3.61
CA GLN A 114 -4.30 7.14 -4.64
C GLN A 114 -4.90 8.40 -4.04
N ASN A 115 -4.83 9.50 -4.80
CA ASN A 115 -5.24 10.86 -4.40
C ASN A 115 -4.45 11.45 -3.22
N SER A 116 -4.58 12.77 -3.05
CA SER A 116 -3.79 13.54 -2.08
C SER A 116 -4.61 14.01 -0.87
N ALA A 117 -5.91 14.25 -1.01
CA ALA A 117 -6.76 14.65 0.11
C ALA A 117 -6.88 13.47 1.09
N LEU A 118 -6.62 13.70 2.39
CA LEU A 118 -6.57 12.66 3.44
C LEU A 118 -5.53 11.54 3.19
N GLN A 119 -4.50 11.80 2.38
CA GLN A 119 -3.49 10.80 2.04
C GLN A 119 -2.74 10.28 3.28
N TYR A 120 -2.30 11.16 4.17
CA TYR A 120 -1.59 10.76 5.39
C TYR A 120 -2.48 9.99 6.38
N PRO A 121 -3.71 10.46 6.71
CA PRO A 121 -4.67 9.65 7.46
C PRO A 121 -4.88 8.25 6.85
N MET A 122 -5.04 8.17 5.53
CA MET A 122 -5.23 6.88 4.87
C MET A 122 -3.98 5.99 4.89
N PHE A 123 -2.78 6.59 4.93
CA PHE A 123 -1.55 5.85 5.19
C PHE A 123 -1.51 5.26 6.61
N LEU A 124 -2.01 5.98 7.63
CA LEU A 124 -2.09 5.43 8.99
C LEU A 124 -3.02 4.21 9.04
N VAL A 125 -4.13 4.24 8.30
CA VAL A 125 -5.01 3.08 8.14
C VAL A 125 -4.27 1.93 7.46
N LEU A 126 -3.54 2.18 6.35
CA LEU A 126 -2.74 1.14 5.71
C LEU A 126 -1.67 0.56 6.65
N ARG A 127 -1.05 1.39 7.50
CA ARG A 127 -0.09 0.95 8.52
C ARG A 127 -0.74 -0.02 9.51
N LYS A 128 -1.99 0.23 9.93
CA LYS A 128 -2.75 -0.69 10.79
C LYS A 128 -3.08 -2.00 10.09
N ILE A 129 -3.55 -1.93 8.85
CA ILE A 129 -3.76 -3.14 8.02
C ILE A 129 -2.47 -3.94 7.88
N ALA A 130 -1.33 -3.27 7.71
CA ALA A 130 -0.03 -3.93 7.60
C ALA A 130 0.37 -4.71 8.86
N THR A 131 -0.13 -4.33 10.04
CA THR A 131 0.11 -5.09 11.29
C THR A 131 -0.71 -6.37 11.39
N LEU A 132 -1.79 -6.48 10.61
CA LEU A 132 -2.61 -7.70 10.50
C LEU A 132 -2.07 -8.67 9.45
N SER A 133 -1.22 -8.19 8.55
CA SER A 133 -0.74 -8.97 7.42
C SER A 133 0.28 -10.01 7.86
N GLU A 134 -0.04 -11.29 7.66
CA GLU A 134 0.89 -12.40 7.93
C GLU A 134 2.06 -12.43 6.94
N LYS A 135 1.88 -11.87 5.73
CA LYS A 135 2.87 -11.95 4.64
C LYS A 135 3.11 -10.60 3.97
N GLY A 136 4.39 -10.31 3.76
CA GLY A 136 4.82 -9.15 2.97
C GLY A 136 5.42 -8.05 3.81
N THR A 137 5.73 -6.93 3.13
CA THR A 137 6.40 -5.79 3.74
C THR A 137 5.75 -4.48 3.36
N LEU A 138 5.66 -3.57 4.32
CA LEU A 138 5.32 -2.16 4.11
C LEU A 138 6.53 -1.32 4.47
N THR A 139 6.97 -0.48 3.54
CA THR A 139 7.99 0.53 3.78
C THR A 139 7.48 1.88 3.35
N ALA A 140 7.63 2.88 4.21
CA ALA A 140 7.21 4.23 3.91
C ALA A 140 8.12 5.27 4.58
N ILE A 141 8.20 6.42 3.92
CA ILE A 141 8.82 7.64 4.46
C ILE A 141 7.71 8.67 4.52
N THR A 142 7.40 9.10 5.73
CA THR A 142 6.37 10.09 6.02
C THR A 142 6.95 11.30 6.73
N GLU A 143 6.24 12.41 6.67
CA GLU A 143 6.46 13.54 7.55
C GLU A 143 5.21 13.80 8.37
N GLU A 144 5.42 14.01 9.65
CA GLU A 144 4.43 14.43 10.63
C GLU A 144 5.01 15.61 11.40
N ASP A 145 4.27 16.73 11.45
CA ASP A 145 4.67 17.94 12.17
C ASP A 145 6.09 18.46 11.87
N GLY A 146 6.55 18.30 10.62
CA GLY A 146 7.89 18.71 10.17
C GLY A 146 9.01 17.70 10.45
N GLU A 147 8.73 16.56 11.07
CA GLU A 147 9.70 15.51 11.35
C GLU A 147 9.54 14.33 10.39
N LEU A 148 10.66 13.82 9.86
CA LEU A 148 10.65 12.68 8.95
C LEU A 148 10.66 11.36 9.73
N GLU A 149 9.71 10.49 9.42
CA GLU A 149 9.56 9.17 10.01
C GLU A 149 9.71 8.07 8.96
N ALA A 150 10.48 7.02 9.30
CA ALA A 150 10.56 5.81 8.50
C ALA A 150 9.73 4.71 9.13
N THR A 151 8.73 4.26 8.39
CA THR A 151 7.93 3.09 8.77
C THR A 151 8.43 1.88 7.99
N ARG A 152 8.76 0.80 8.71
CA ARG A 152 9.00 -0.52 8.14
C ARG A 152 8.23 -1.56 8.93
N ILE A 153 7.33 -2.27 8.27
CA ILE A 153 6.58 -3.39 8.84
C ILE A 153 6.89 -4.61 7.97
N VAL A 154 7.24 -5.72 8.62
CA VAL A 154 7.58 -6.99 7.97
C VAL A 154 6.73 -8.05 8.63
N GLU A 155 5.87 -8.72 7.88
CA GLU A 155 5.05 -9.85 8.38
C GLU A 155 4.28 -9.47 9.66
N GLY A 156 3.59 -8.32 9.64
CA GLY A 156 2.83 -7.81 10.78
C GLY A 156 3.67 -7.08 11.85
N GLU A 157 4.99 -7.28 11.86
CA GLU A 157 5.85 -6.75 12.91
C GLU A 157 6.54 -5.43 12.52
N PRO A 158 6.46 -4.38 13.36
CA PRO A 158 7.23 -3.17 13.15
C PRO A 158 8.73 -3.44 13.35
N ARG A 159 9.54 -3.01 12.38
CA ARG A 159 11.00 -3.15 12.39
C ARG A 159 11.65 -1.77 12.37
N PRO A 160 12.80 -1.59 13.04
CA PRO A 160 13.53 -0.33 12.98
C PRO A 160 13.99 -0.05 11.55
N ALA A 161 13.88 1.21 11.14
CA ALA A 161 14.32 1.72 9.86
C ALA A 161 15.03 3.06 10.04
N SER A 162 16.02 3.32 9.19
CA SER A 162 16.79 4.57 9.19
C SER A 162 16.58 5.30 7.87
N ILE A 163 16.45 6.63 7.94
CA ILE A 163 16.38 7.50 6.77
C ILE A 163 17.77 8.07 6.53
N GLU A 164 18.26 7.91 5.31
CA GLU A 164 19.42 8.63 4.82
C GLU A 164 18.96 9.62 3.75
N VAL A 165 19.07 10.91 4.04
CA VAL A 165 18.78 11.97 3.07
C VAL A 165 20.08 12.29 2.36
N VAL A 166 20.17 11.93 1.09
CA VAL A 166 21.31 12.24 0.24
C VAL A 166 20.93 13.35 -0.74
N GLU A 167 21.75 14.39 -0.84
CA GLU A 167 21.65 15.35 -1.93
C GLU A 167 22.24 14.71 -3.19
N SER A 168 21.40 14.52 -4.21
CA SER A 168 21.89 14.13 -5.52
C SER A 168 22.81 15.24 -6.06
N PRO A 169 23.98 14.92 -6.64
CA PRO A 169 24.90 15.93 -7.18
C PRO A 169 24.30 16.76 -8.33
N GLN A 170 23.10 16.43 -8.82
CA GLN A 170 22.32 17.20 -9.80
C GLN A 170 21.61 18.45 -9.24
N GLY A 171 21.91 18.87 -8.01
CA GLY A 171 21.40 20.13 -7.42
C GLY A 171 22.37 21.31 -7.46
N ALA A 172 23.65 21.09 -7.75
CA ALA A 172 24.67 22.14 -7.81
C ALA A 172 25.11 22.39 -9.26
N GLY A 173 24.19 22.84 -10.11
CA GLY A 173 24.50 22.95 -11.55
C GLY A 173 23.48 23.63 -12.46
N ASP A 174 22.54 24.45 -11.96
CA ASP A 174 21.95 25.53 -12.78
C ASP A 174 22.72 26.82 -12.48
N GLY A 175 24.04 26.73 -12.67
CA GLY A 175 24.89 27.90 -12.75
C GLY A 175 24.60 28.59 -14.08
N ASP A 176 24.17 29.84 -13.98
CA ASP A 176 24.28 30.99 -14.88
C ASP A 176 25.46 30.95 -15.89
N GLY A 177 25.50 29.93 -16.74
CA GLY A 177 26.65 29.60 -17.60
C GLY A 177 26.35 28.55 -18.67
N GLY A 178 25.07 28.24 -18.91
CA GLY A 178 24.65 27.47 -20.07
C GLY A 178 24.87 28.27 -21.35
N VAL A 179 25.53 27.67 -22.34
CA VAL A 179 25.78 28.31 -23.64
C VAL A 179 24.43 28.71 -24.26
N ASN A 180 24.21 30.01 -24.40
CA ASN A 180 23.01 30.58 -25.02
C ASN A 180 23.06 30.35 -26.53
N TRP A 181 22.57 29.19 -26.97
CA TRP A 181 22.50 28.79 -28.38
C TRP A 181 21.64 29.72 -29.25
N ARG A 182 20.88 30.65 -28.65
CA ARG A 182 20.13 31.69 -29.38
C ARG A 182 20.95 32.93 -29.71
N ASP A 183 22.08 33.15 -29.04
CA ASP A 183 22.93 34.34 -29.17
C ASP A 183 24.30 33.96 -29.77
N ASN A 184 24.27 33.31 -30.94
CA ASN A 184 25.49 32.87 -31.60
C ASN A 184 26.05 34.00 -32.49
N GLU A 185 27.12 34.66 -32.04
CA GLU A 185 27.82 35.74 -32.76
C GLU A 185 28.40 35.27 -34.12
N PHE A 186 28.48 33.96 -34.37
CA PHE A 186 28.90 33.37 -35.63
C PHE A 186 27.76 33.12 -36.63
N ILE A 187 26.50 33.39 -36.25
CA ILE A 187 25.33 33.31 -37.13
C ILE A 187 24.84 34.75 -37.34
N SER A 188 25.60 35.52 -38.11
CA SER A 188 25.14 36.79 -38.68
C SER A 188 25.19 36.64 -40.21
N ASP A 189 24.00 36.62 -40.81
CA ASP A 189 23.64 36.45 -42.24
C ASP A 189 24.22 35.23 -43.00
#